data_AF-A0A541BYK3-F1
#
_entry.id   AF-A0A541BYK3-F1
#
_cell.length_a   1.000
_cell.length_b   1.000
_cell.length_c   1.000
_cell.angle_alpha   90.00
_cell.angle_beta   90.00
_cell.angle_gamma   90.00
#
_symmetry.space_group_name_H-M   'P 1'
#
loop_
_entity.id
_entity.type
_entity.pdbx_description
1 polymer ?
#
loop_
_entity_poly.entity_id
_entity_poly.type
_entity_poly.pdbx_seq_one_letter_code
_entity_poly.pdbx_strand_id
1 'polypeptide(L)' 'MNIFHLSIRTDGPAFQHHPATEIARILRALADEFDRLGFVGAWPRPLHDLAGRRVGNADLTDRPAG' A
#
# COMPACT_ATOMS: atom_id res chain seq x y z
N MET A 1 8.75 7.67 20.10
CA MET A 1 8.03 7.98 18.83
C MET A 1 8.23 6.79 17.91
N ASN A 2 7.26 6.43 17.07
CA ASN A 2 7.40 5.31 16.13
C ASN A 2 7.45 5.88 14.72
N ILE A 3 8.33 5.35 13.88
CA ILE A 3 8.40 5.69 12.46
C ILE A 3 7.88 4.50 11.68
N PHE A 4 6.87 4.74 10.84
CA PHE A 4 6.35 3.75 9.91
C PHE A 4 6.87 4.06 8.51
N HIS A 5 7.40 3.04 7.83
CA HIS A 5 7.78 3.14 6.43
C HIS A 5 6.80 2.30 5.60
N LEU A 6 6.01 2.97 4.77
CA LEU A 6 5.17 2.33 3.75
C LEU A 6 5.92 2.35 2.41
N SER A 7 6.21 1.17 1.87
CA SER A 7 6.81 0.99 0.55
C SER A 7 5.79 0.43 -0.42
N ILE A 8 5.57 1.10 -1.55
CA ILE A 8 4.68 0.65 -2.63
C ILE A 8 5.54 0.26 -3.83
N ARG A 9 5.39 -0.98 -4.29
CA ARG A 9 5.99 -1.48 -5.53
C ARG A 9 4.90 -1.85 -6.51
N THR A 10 4.94 -1.29 -7.71
CA THR A 10 3.94 -1.50 -8.75
C THR A 10 4.56 -2.07 -10.01
N ASP A 11 3.87 -3.03 -10.63
CA ASP A 11 4.38 -3.81 -11.77
C ASP A 11 3.80 -3.31 -13.12
N GLY A 12 2.91 -2.31 -13.11
CA GLY A 12 2.02 -1.99 -14.23
C GLY A 12 2.14 -0.59 -14.84
N PRO A 13 1.76 -0.43 -16.13
CA PRO A 13 1.82 0.85 -16.86
C PRO A 13 0.78 1.88 -16.38
N ALA A 14 -0.27 1.47 -15.68
CA ALA A 14 -1.29 2.40 -15.14
C ALA A 14 -0.67 3.49 -14.25
N PHE A 15 0.39 3.13 -13.51
CA PHE A 15 1.14 4.07 -12.68
C PHE A 15 1.88 5.14 -13.50
N GLN A 16 2.27 4.83 -14.74
CA GLN A 16 3.04 5.73 -15.59
C GLN A 16 2.17 6.86 -16.14
N HIS A 17 0.88 6.60 -16.36
CA HIS A 17 -0.04 7.58 -16.95
C HIS A 17 -0.65 8.53 -15.93
N HIS A 18 -1.03 8.03 -14.74
CA HIS A 18 -1.70 8.83 -13.70
C HIS A 18 -1.18 8.50 -12.28
N PRO A 19 0.11 8.78 -11.98
CA PRO A 19 0.76 8.32 -10.75
C PRO A 19 0.10 8.85 -9.47
N ALA A 20 -0.27 10.13 -9.43
CA ALA A 20 -0.87 10.74 -8.23
C ALA A 20 -2.24 10.10 -7.89
N THR A 21 -3.07 9.88 -8.92
CA THR A 21 -4.39 9.24 -8.75
C THR A 21 -4.24 7.81 -8.25
N GLU A 22 -3.30 7.05 -8.81
CA GLU A 22 -3.07 5.68 -8.38
C GLU A 22 -2.51 5.58 -6.96
N ILE A 23 -1.59 6.49 -6.59
CA ILE A 23 -1.09 6.58 -5.21
C ILE A 23 -2.24 6.87 -4.24
N ALA A 24 -3.08 7.87 -4.53
CA ALA A 24 -4.20 8.23 -3.66
C ALA A 24 -5.18 7.07 -3.47
N ARG A 25 -5.49 6.36 -4.55
CA ARG A 25 -6.36 5.17 -4.52
C ARG A 25 -5.77 4.04 -3.68
N ILE A 26 -4.49 3.73 -3.86
CA ILE A 26 -3.79 2.68 -3.08
C ILE A 26 -3.76 3.05 -1.60
N LEU A 27 -3.41 4.29 -1.26
CA LEU A 27 -3.36 4.74 0.12
C LEU A 27 -4.73 4.64 0.80
N ARG A 28 -5.80 4.98 0.08
CA ARG A 28 -7.17 4.82 0.59
C ARG A 28 -7.50 3.36 0.88
N ALA A 29 -7.24 2.47 -0.08
CA ALA A 29 -7.50 1.05 0.08
C ALA A 29 -6.70 0.46 1.26
N LEU A 30 -5.42 0.80 1.37
CA LEU A 30 -4.58 0.35 2.48
C LEU A 30 -5.07 0.90 3.83
N ALA A 31 -5.51 2.16 3.89
CA ALA A 31 -6.09 2.73 5.11
C ALA A 31 -7.34 1.95 5.55
N ASP A 32 -8.25 1.63 4.64
CA ASP A 32 -9.44 0.82 4.93
C ASP A 32 -9.06 -0.60 5.42
N GLU A 33 -7.98 -1.19 4.89
CA GLU A 33 -7.45 -2.46 5.40
C GLU A 33 -6.84 -2.34 6.79
N PHE A 34 -6.11 -1.26 7.07
CA PHE A 34 -5.53 -0.98 8.38
C PHE A 34 -6.62 -0.83 9.45
N ASP A 35 -7.69 -0.09 9.16
CA ASP A 35 -8.80 0.08 10.10
C ASP A 35 -9.50 -1.25 10.41
N ARG A 36 -9.56 -2.16 9.42
CA ARG A 36 -10.19 -3.47 9.56
C ARG A 36 -9.33 -4.52 10.26
N LEU A 37 -8.03 -4.54 10.00
CA LEU A 37 -7.13 -5.65 10.39
C LEU A 37 -6.05 -5.24 11.42
N GLY A 38 -5.86 -3.94 11.63
CA GLY A 38 -4.75 -3.40 12.39
C GLY A 38 -3.38 -3.73 11.79
N PHE A 39 -2.32 -3.52 12.58
CA PHE A 39 -0.94 -3.86 12.22
C PHE A 39 -0.64 -5.38 12.25
N VAL A 40 -1.62 -6.19 12.67
CA VAL A 40 -1.46 -7.64 12.92
C VAL A 40 -1.51 -8.47 11.62
N GLY A 41 -1.68 -7.81 10.48
CA GLY A 41 -1.73 -8.45 9.16
C GLY A 41 -0.37 -8.92 8.63
N ALA A 42 -0.37 -10.03 7.88
CA ALA A 42 0.79 -10.45 7.11
C ALA A 42 1.11 -9.43 6.00
N TRP A 43 2.20 -8.69 6.17
CA TRP A 43 2.85 -7.91 5.13
C TRP A 43 3.87 -8.80 4.42
N PRO A 44 4.07 -8.68 3.09
CA PRO A 44 3.47 -7.70 2.16
C PRO A 44 1.98 -7.90 1.85
N ARG A 45 1.31 -6.81 1.48
CA ARG A 45 -0.08 -6.78 0.99
C ARG A 45 -0.15 -6.68 -0.53
N PRO A 46 -0.91 -7.54 -1.22
CA PRO A 46 -1.11 -7.42 -2.67
C PRO A 46 -1.98 -6.20 -2.98
N LEU A 47 -1.55 -5.41 -3.97
CA LEU A 47 -2.29 -4.26 -4.48
C LEU A 47 -3.07 -4.65 -5.71
N HIS A 48 -4.30 -4.16 -5.82
CA HIS A 48 -5.19 -4.46 -6.95
C HIS A 48 -5.62 -3.18 -7.66
N ASP A 49 -5.84 -3.25 -8.97
CA ASP A 49 -6.51 -2.20 -9.73
C ASP A 49 -8.04 -2.26 -9.58
N LEU A 50 -8.75 -1.34 -10.25
CA LEU A 50 -10.22 -1.29 -10.23
C LEU A 50 -10.89 -2.52 -10.85
N ALA A 51 -10.18 -3.29 -11.67
CA ALA A 51 -10.65 -4.54 -12.24
C ALA A 51 -10.32 -5.76 -11.37
N GLY A 52 -9.75 -5.55 -10.18
CA GLY A 52 -9.35 -6.61 -9.24
C GLY A 52 -8.08 -7.35 -9.65
N ARG A 53 -7.32 -6.84 -10.63
CA ARG A 53 -6.06 -7.47 -11.06
C ARG A 53 -4.93 -7.04 -10.13
N ARG A 54 -4.05 -7.96 -9.76
CA ARG A 54 -2.85 -7.63 -8.97
C ARG A 54 -1.93 -6.73 -9.78
N VAL A 55 -1.57 -5.57 -9.21
CA VAL A 55 -0.70 -4.56 -9.83
C VAL A 55 0.56 -4.25 -9.03
N GLY A 56 0.77 -4.94 -7.92
CA GLY A 56 1.94 -4.70 -7.09
C GLY A 56 1.79 -5.23 -5.67
N ASN A 57 2.67 -4.79 -4.78
CA ASN A 57 2.59 -5.04 -3.35
C ASN A 57 2.89 -3.76 -2.55
N ALA A 58 2.31 -3.69 -1.35
CA ALA A 58 2.71 -2.75 -0.32
C ALA A 58 3.39 -3.48 0.83
N ASP A 59 4.43 -2.88 1.39
CA ASP A 59 5.17 -3.35 2.55
C ASP A 59 5.11 -2.27 3.63
N LEU A 60 4.89 -2.68 4.88
CA LEU A 60 4.93 -1.80 6.04
C LEU A 60 5.99 -2.30 7.00
N THR A 61 6.89 -1.40 7.39
CA THR A 61 7.82 -1.66 8.51
C THR A 61 7.60 -0.62 9.59
N ASP A 62 7.62 -1.08 10.85
CA ASP A 62 7.70 -0.20 12.01
C ASP A 62 9.12 -0.20 12.56
N ARG A 63 9.54 0.92 13.12
CA ARG A 63 10.76 1.00 13.91
C ARG A 63 10.63 2.06 15.01
N PRO A 64 11.24 1.85 16.17
CA PRO A 64 11.33 2.89 17.18
C PRO A 64 12.10 4.09 16.60
N ALA A 65 11.60 5.29 16.85
CA ALA A 65 12.40 6.51 16.70
C ALA A 65 13.42 6.49 17.84
N GLY A 66 14.70 6.38 17.47
CA GLY A 66 15.81 6.56 18.39
C GLY A 66 15.88 7.98 18.94
#